data_AF-A0A265US97-F1
#
_entry.id   AF-A0A265US97-F1
#
_cell.length_a   1.000
_cell.length_b   1.000
_cell.length_c   1.000
_cell.angle_alpha   90.00
_cell.angle_beta   90.00
_cell.angle_gamma   90.00
#
_symmetry.space_group_name_H-M   'P 1'
#
loop_
_entity.id
_entity.type
_entity.pdbx_description
1 polymer ?
#
loop_
_entity_poly.entity_id
_entity_poly.type
_entity_poly.pdbx_seq_one_letter_code
_entity_poly.pdbx_strand_id
1 'polypeptide(L)'
;MRKIILTLTLALFTATAFATEIVATVVFENLTDKELKSGTFTIIDLNKKIDISKAESFKITLPEKGKYQFSFVSDNFTCYTFYPARINKKKNTITVQLMEKTEFKSGGIYSFQINLETNLTDEQIEQRLADGTLNFIIHGIDNSIPKEYLEFKEKYGIGLVKENCVIDPLSFKKATENNQMIFDFLNKKYGIEWQTELKTKPFGIK
;
A
#
# COMPACT_ATOMS: atom_id res chain seq x y z
N MET A 1 56.73 46.73 -19.18
CA MET A 1 56.81 45.26 -19.27
C MET A 1 56.92 44.75 -17.83
N ARG A 2 56.13 43.84 -17.27
CA ARG A 2 55.25 42.78 -17.78
C ARG A 2 54.35 42.44 -16.57
N LYS A 3 53.01 42.53 -16.69
CA LYS A 3 52.09 42.15 -15.60
C LYS A 3 52.03 40.63 -15.53
N ILE A 4 52.37 40.04 -14.39
CA ILE A 4 52.21 38.60 -14.14
C ILE A 4 50.80 38.43 -13.57
N ILE A 5 49.89 37.87 -14.36
CA ILE A 5 48.56 37.45 -13.91
C ILE A 5 48.70 35.98 -13.50
N LEU A 6 48.67 35.71 -12.20
CA LEU A 6 48.58 34.35 -11.65
C LEU A 6 47.11 33.90 -11.78
N THR A 7 46.83 32.95 -12.66
CA THR A 7 45.50 32.34 -12.78
C THR A 7 45.46 31.11 -11.89
N LEU A 8 44.74 31.19 -10.77
CA LEU A 8 44.51 30.08 -9.85
C LEU A 8 43.34 29.23 -10.42
N THR A 9 43.64 28.17 -11.15
CA THR A 9 42.64 27.19 -11.58
C THR A 9 42.27 26.29 -10.41
N LEU A 10 41.18 26.61 -9.73
CA LEU A 10 40.58 25.75 -8.70
C LEU A 10 39.85 24.59 -9.40
N ALA A 11 40.52 23.44 -9.51
CA ALA A 11 39.86 22.21 -9.94
C ALA A 11 38.92 21.74 -8.81
N LEU A 12 37.63 22.02 -8.95
CA LEU A 12 36.59 21.40 -8.13
C LEU A 12 36.55 19.89 -8.45
N PHE A 13 37.29 19.09 -7.69
CA PHE A 13 37.02 17.66 -7.61
C PHE A 13 35.71 17.49 -6.82
N THR A 14 34.59 17.48 -7.52
CA THR A 14 33.35 16.96 -6.95
C THR A 14 33.49 15.44 -6.89
N ALA A 15 33.88 14.92 -5.72
CA ALA A 15 33.78 13.50 -5.46
C ALA A 15 32.29 13.15 -5.48
N THR A 16 31.79 12.60 -6.59
CA THR A 16 30.46 12.00 -6.63
C THR A 16 30.51 10.78 -5.73
N ALA A 17 30.09 10.95 -4.47
CA ALA A 17 29.87 9.84 -3.56
C ALA A 17 28.68 9.03 -4.13
N PHE A 18 28.98 8.00 -4.92
CA PHE A 18 27.96 7.06 -5.36
C PHE A 18 27.35 6.44 -4.11
N ALA A 19 26.04 6.61 -3.96
CA ALA A 19 25.31 6.01 -2.85
C ALA A 19 25.56 4.50 -2.86
N THR A 20 25.92 3.94 -1.71
CA THR A 20 26.35 2.55 -1.65
C THR A 20 25.12 1.65 -1.80
N GLU A 21 25.10 0.86 -2.87
CA GLU A 21 24.03 -0.10 -3.13
C GLU A 21 23.82 -1.05 -1.94
N ILE A 22 22.57 -1.44 -1.74
CA ILE A 22 22.19 -2.44 -0.73
C ILE A 22 21.65 -3.67 -1.42
N VAL A 23 22.22 -4.82 -1.05
CA VAL A 23 21.65 -6.11 -1.40
C VAL A 23 20.65 -6.50 -0.31
N ALA A 24 19.39 -6.68 -0.70
CA ALA A 24 18.32 -7.21 0.14
C ALA A 24 17.96 -8.62 -0.30
N THR A 25 17.58 -9.45 0.68
CA THR A 25 17.14 -10.84 0.45
C THR A 25 15.63 -10.90 0.57
N VAL A 26 14.97 -11.37 -0.47
CA VAL A 26 13.56 -11.73 -0.45
C VAL A 26 13.46 -13.20 -0.09
N VAL A 27 12.67 -13.54 0.92
CA VAL A 27 12.42 -14.91 1.38
C VAL A 27 10.93 -15.19 1.35
N PHE A 28 10.56 -16.45 1.10
CA PHE A 28 9.16 -16.88 1.11
C PHE A 28 8.88 -17.74 2.34
N GLU A 29 7.81 -17.42 3.05
CA GLU A 29 7.20 -18.29 4.06
C GLU A 29 5.89 -18.84 3.49
N ASN A 30 5.88 -20.10 3.11
CA ASN A 30 4.64 -20.76 2.69
C ASN A 30 3.96 -21.38 3.90
N LEU A 31 2.82 -20.82 4.32
CA LEU A 31 2.02 -21.33 5.43
C LEU A 31 0.95 -22.33 4.97
N THR A 32 1.15 -22.92 3.79
CA THR A 32 0.22 -23.87 3.15
C THR A 32 1.01 -25.01 2.52
N ASP A 33 0.29 -26.08 2.15
CA ASP A 33 0.85 -27.19 1.37
C ASP A 33 0.79 -26.96 -0.16
N LYS A 34 0.28 -25.81 -0.61
CA LYS A 34 0.14 -25.49 -2.05
C LYS A 34 1.45 -24.95 -2.60
N GLU A 35 1.79 -25.29 -3.84
CA GLU A 35 2.94 -24.71 -4.52
C GLU A 35 2.61 -23.34 -5.16
N LEU A 36 3.56 -22.41 -5.10
CA LEU A 36 3.50 -21.16 -5.87
C LEU A 36 3.65 -21.48 -7.36
N LYS A 37 2.65 -21.06 -8.16
CA LYS A 37 2.68 -21.21 -9.62
C LYS A 37 3.26 -19.98 -10.30
N SER A 38 2.81 -18.81 -9.85
CA SER A 38 3.23 -17.52 -10.37
C SER A 38 2.96 -16.41 -9.36
N GLY A 39 3.75 -15.37 -9.43
CA GLY A 39 3.48 -14.09 -8.80
C GLY A 39 4.47 -13.04 -9.25
N THR A 40 4.18 -11.79 -8.92
CA THR A 40 5.04 -10.66 -9.29
C THR A 40 5.47 -9.94 -8.02
N PHE A 41 6.78 -9.87 -7.80
CA PHE A 41 7.39 -9.02 -6.78
C PHE A 41 7.66 -7.63 -7.36
N THR A 42 7.24 -6.59 -6.67
CA THR A 42 7.40 -5.20 -7.11
C THR A 42 8.18 -4.40 -6.07
N ILE A 43 9.21 -3.69 -6.53
CA ILE A 43 9.84 -2.59 -5.78
C ILE A 43 9.16 -1.31 -6.28
N ILE A 44 8.20 -0.80 -5.51
CA ILE A 44 7.25 0.21 -5.97
C ILE A 44 7.95 1.52 -6.31
N ASP A 45 8.82 2.01 -5.43
CA ASP A 45 9.52 3.30 -5.63
C ASP A 45 10.47 3.30 -6.85
N LEU A 46 10.88 2.12 -7.29
CA LEU A 46 11.77 1.94 -8.44
C LEU A 46 11.03 1.51 -9.71
N ASN A 47 9.71 1.35 -9.63
CA ASN A 47 8.87 0.76 -10.69
C ASN A 47 9.48 -0.53 -11.28
N LYS A 48 10.11 -1.35 -10.43
CA LYS A 48 10.80 -2.57 -10.84
C LYS A 48 9.95 -3.78 -10.49
N LYS A 49 9.67 -4.60 -11.50
CA LYS A 49 8.90 -5.85 -11.37
C LYS A 49 9.81 -7.05 -11.62
N ILE A 50 9.56 -8.12 -10.88
CA ILE A 50 10.28 -9.39 -10.95
C ILE A 50 9.24 -10.49 -10.92
N ASP A 51 9.16 -11.26 -11.99
CA ASP A 51 8.26 -12.42 -12.05
C ASP A 51 8.88 -13.60 -11.32
N ILE A 52 8.06 -14.25 -10.50
CA ILE A 52 8.44 -15.34 -9.62
C ILE A 52 7.58 -16.55 -9.96
N SER A 53 8.22 -17.63 -10.36
CA SER A 53 7.56 -18.91 -10.67
C SER A 53 7.67 -19.93 -9.54
N LYS A 54 8.52 -19.67 -8.53
CA LYS A 54 8.77 -20.56 -7.38
C LYS A 54 9.06 -19.76 -6.13
N ALA A 55 8.64 -20.29 -4.97
CA ALA A 55 8.83 -19.67 -3.67
C ALA A 55 10.28 -19.88 -3.14
N GLU A 56 11.26 -19.53 -3.96
CA GLU A 56 12.68 -19.61 -3.63
C GLU A 56 13.22 -18.23 -3.25
N SER A 57 14.07 -18.18 -2.23
CA SER A 57 14.69 -16.93 -1.80
C SER A 57 15.59 -16.36 -2.89
N PHE A 58 15.51 -15.05 -3.13
CA PHE A 58 16.32 -14.36 -4.12
C PHE A 58 16.85 -13.03 -3.60
N LYS A 59 17.79 -12.42 -4.32
CA LYS A 59 18.40 -11.14 -3.94
C LYS A 59 17.97 -10.03 -4.90
N ILE A 60 17.78 -8.84 -4.33
CA ILE A 60 17.55 -7.61 -5.07
C ILE A 60 18.59 -6.55 -4.68
N THR A 61 18.88 -5.65 -5.60
CA THR A 61 19.75 -4.50 -5.36
C THR A 61 18.91 -3.23 -5.28
N LEU A 62 19.16 -2.44 -4.23
CA LEU A 62 18.57 -1.13 -4.00
C LEU A 62 19.67 -0.07 -4.14
N PRO A 63 19.36 1.11 -4.71
CA PRO A 63 20.37 2.12 -5.01
C PRO A 63 21.03 2.69 -3.76
N GLU A 64 20.31 2.76 -2.62
CA GLU A 64 20.84 3.28 -1.38
C GLU A 64 20.07 2.82 -0.14
N LYS A 65 20.53 3.22 1.05
CA LYS A 65 19.75 3.05 2.29
C LYS A 65 18.53 3.95 2.25
N GLY A 66 17.36 3.38 2.48
CA GLY A 66 16.13 4.12 2.25
C GLY A 66 14.91 3.46 2.82
N LYS A 67 13.82 4.22 2.75
CA LYS A 67 12.48 3.67 2.86
C LYS A 67 12.10 3.19 1.46
N TYR A 68 11.71 1.94 1.35
CA TYR A 68 11.24 1.34 0.11
C TYR A 68 9.94 0.61 0.39
N GLN A 69 9.09 0.57 -0.62
CA GLN A 69 7.85 -0.16 -0.64
C GLN A 69 7.99 -1.40 -1.51
N PHE A 70 7.54 -2.53 -0.97
CA PHE A 70 7.56 -3.82 -1.65
C PHE A 70 6.17 -4.41 -1.64
N SER A 71 5.80 -5.05 -2.75
CA SER A 71 4.58 -5.86 -2.80
C SER A 71 4.86 -7.16 -3.53
N PHE A 72 4.08 -8.17 -3.17
CA PHE A 72 4.02 -9.43 -3.90
C PHE A 72 2.56 -9.77 -4.15
N VAL A 73 2.23 -10.10 -5.39
CA VAL A 73 0.88 -10.50 -5.80
C VAL A 73 0.95 -11.85 -6.49
N SER A 74 0.01 -12.72 -6.18
CA SER A 74 -0.15 -14.04 -6.79
C SER A 74 -1.64 -14.36 -6.92
N ASP A 75 -2.01 -15.12 -7.95
CA ASP A 75 -3.40 -15.49 -8.18
C ASP A 75 -3.89 -16.59 -7.23
N ASN A 76 -3.00 -17.49 -6.81
CA ASN A 76 -3.37 -18.66 -6.02
C ASN A 76 -3.13 -18.51 -4.50
N PHE A 77 -2.65 -17.35 -4.06
CA PHE A 77 -2.37 -17.06 -2.67
C PHE A 77 -2.93 -15.72 -2.22
N THR A 78 -3.26 -15.62 -0.94
CA THR A 78 -3.25 -14.34 -0.24
C THR A 78 -1.82 -14.09 0.21
N CYS A 79 -1.24 -12.95 -0.18
CA CYS A 79 0.17 -12.66 0.06
C CYS A 79 0.36 -11.47 0.99
N TYR A 80 1.33 -11.59 1.90
CA TYR A 80 1.74 -10.52 2.82
C TYR A 80 3.23 -10.25 2.64
N THR A 81 3.62 -8.98 2.62
CA THR A 81 5.02 -8.59 2.45
C THR A 81 5.49 -7.83 3.69
N PHE A 82 6.40 -8.42 4.45
CA PHE A 82 6.95 -7.87 5.68
C PHE A 82 8.39 -7.44 5.48
N TYR A 83 8.73 -6.23 5.90
CA TYR A 83 10.09 -5.72 5.78
C TYR A 83 10.34 -4.60 6.79
N PRO A 84 11.61 -4.34 7.14
CA PRO A 84 11.98 -3.23 8.00
C PRO A 84 11.54 -1.88 7.41
N ALA A 85 11.08 -0.96 8.27
CA ALA A 85 10.70 0.40 7.86
C ALA A 85 11.81 1.19 7.13
N ARG A 86 13.09 0.79 7.31
CA ARG A 86 14.23 1.32 6.55
C ARG A 86 15.20 0.19 6.23
N ILE A 87 15.43 -0.04 4.94
CA ILE A 87 16.36 -1.06 4.46
C ILE A 87 17.80 -0.55 4.61
N ASN A 88 18.67 -1.39 5.18
CA ASN A 88 20.10 -1.14 5.37
C ASN A 88 20.86 -2.47 5.45
N LYS A 89 22.20 -2.44 5.46
CA LYS A 89 23.06 -3.64 5.49
C LYS A 89 22.75 -4.66 6.58
N LYS A 90 22.16 -4.26 7.72
CA LYS A 90 21.79 -5.14 8.83
C LYS A 90 20.31 -5.55 8.82
N LYS A 91 19.45 -4.74 8.18
CA LYS A 91 18.00 -4.94 8.12
C LYS A 91 17.60 -4.92 6.64
N ASN A 92 17.81 -6.04 5.97
CA ASN A 92 17.68 -6.19 4.52
C ASN A 92 16.90 -7.44 4.11
N THR A 93 16.15 -8.04 5.01
CA THR A 93 15.27 -9.17 4.70
C THR A 93 13.86 -8.66 4.42
N ILE A 94 13.27 -9.15 3.34
CA ILE A 94 11.88 -8.93 2.95
C ILE A 94 11.22 -10.32 2.94
N THR A 95 10.23 -10.53 3.78
CA THR A 95 9.51 -11.81 3.89
C THR A 95 8.19 -11.71 3.14
N VAL A 96 7.99 -12.59 2.16
CA VAL A 96 6.72 -12.80 1.49
C VAL A 96 6.04 -14.01 2.11
N GLN A 97 4.96 -13.79 2.84
CA GLN A 97 4.17 -14.85 3.44
C GLN A 97 3.04 -15.24 2.49
N LEU A 98 2.92 -16.53 2.20
CA LEU A 98 1.90 -17.12 1.35
C LEU A 98 0.87 -17.82 2.23
N MET A 99 -0.39 -17.41 2.12
CA MET A 99 -1.52 -17.95 2.87
C MET A 99 -2.61 -18.46 1.94
N GLU A 100 -3.42 -19.39 2.44
CA GLU A 100 -4.51 -19.94 1.67
C GLU A 100 -5.49 -18.84 1.25
N LYS A 101 -5.78 -18.80 -0.05
CA LYS A 101 -6.80 -17.92 -0.60
C LYS A 101 -8.16 -18.51 -0.23
N THR A 102 -8.86 -17.88 0.72
CA THR A 102 -10.24 -18.24 1.03
C THR A 102 -11.12 -17.82 -0.14
N GLU A 103 -11.61 -18.81 -0.89
CA GLU A 103 -12.66 -18.58 -1.89
C GLU A 103 -13.95 -18.16 -1.17
N PHE A 104 -14.25 -16.87 -1.17
CA PHE A 104 -15.58 -16.43 -0.83
C PHE A 104 -16.53 -16.90 -1.94
N LYS A 105 -17.41 -17.86 -1.62
CA LYS A 105 -18.61 -18.11 -2.42
C LYS A 105 -19.58 -16.94 -2.23
N SER A 106 -19.36 -15.84 -2.92
CA SER A 106 -20.40 -14.86 -3.24
C SER A 106 -20.16 -14.34 -4.66
N GLY A 107 -21.22 -14.30 -5.46
CA GLY A 107 -21.15 -13.86 -6.85
C GLY A 107 -20.63 -12.43 -6.95
N GLY A 108 -19.68 -12.22 -7.87
CA GLY A 108 -19.15 -10.91 -8.24
C GLY A 108 -17.64 -10.83 -8.06
N ILE A 109 -16.93 -10.73 -9.18
CA ILE A 109 -15.49 -10.47 -9.23
C ILE A 109 -15.23 -9.10 -8.58
N TYR A 110 -14.69 -9.09 -7.36
CA TYR A 110 -14.13 -7.87 -6.76
C TYR A 110 -12.63 -8.08 -6.50
N SER A 111 -11.83 -7.96 -7.56
CA SER A 111 -10.41 -7.62 -7.40
C SER A 111 -10.34 -6.11 -7.18
N PHE A 112 -10.25 -5.66 -5.92
CA PHE A 112 -10.12 -4.24 -5.64
C PHE A 112 -8.73 -3.75 -6.06
N GLN A 113 -8.69 -2.91 -7.10
CA GLN A 113 -7.47 -2.19 -7.47
C GLN A 113 -7.12 -1.20 -6.36
N ILE A 114 -5.96 -1.38 -5.73
CA ILE A 114 -5.42 -0.50 -4.69
C ILE A 114 -4.81 0.74 -5.37
N ASN A 115 -5.65 1.57 -5.98
CA ASN A 115 -5.33 2.94 -6.41
C ASN A 115 -6.41 3.87 -5.88
N LEU A 116 -6.34 4.17 -4.57
CA LEU A 116 -7.17 5.19 -3.94
C LEU A 116 -6.39 6.49 -3.98
N GLU A 117 -6.68 7.30 -5.00
CA GLU A 117 -6.34 8.72 -5.04
C GLU A 117 -7.02 9.40 -3.85
N THR A 118 -6.26 10.01 -2.94
CA THR A 118 -6.77 10.59 -1.68
C THR A 118 -7.25 12.04 -1.81
N ASN A 119 -7.41 12.56 -3.04
CA ASN A 119 -7.81 13.94 -3.33
C ASN A 119 -8.83 13.99 -4.49
N LEU A 120 -9.95 13.28 -4.35
CA LEU A 120 -11.01 13.27 -5.35
C LEU A 120 -11.86 14.54 -5.26
N THR A 121 -12.34 15.02 -6.42
CA THR A 121 -13.41 16.01 -6.47
C THR A 121 -14.75 15.36 -6.14
N ASP A 122 -15.75 16.16 -5.76
CA ASP A 122 -17.11 15.66 -5.50
C ASP A 122 -17.66 14.85 -6.69
N GLU A 123 -17.42 15.30 -7.92
CA GLU A 123 -17.84 14.60 -9.15
C GLU A 123 -17.19 13.21 -9.27
N GLN A 124 -15.91 13.08 -8.91
CA GLN A 124 -15.22 11.80 -8.90
C GLN A 124 -15.71 10.89 -7.78
N ILE A 125 -16.12 11.45 -6.64
CA ILE A 125 -16.72 10.70 -5.53
C ILE A 125 -18.11 10.17 -5.95
N GLU A 126 -18.94 11.00 -6.59
CA GLU A 126 -20.25 10.60 -7.12
C GLU A 126 -20.12 9.51 -8.18
N GLN A 127 -19.10 9.59 -9.04
CA GLN A 127 -18.82 8.53 -10.00
C GLN A 127 -18.49 7.20 -9.29
N ARG A 128 -17.64 7.23 -8.26
CA ARG A 128 -17.31 6.03 -7.48
C ARG A 128 -18.51 5.47 -6.70
N LEU A 129 -19.44 6.32 -6.29
CA LEU A 129 -20.72 5.90 -5.70
C LEU A 129 -21.57 5.16 -6.72
N ALA A 130 -21.73 5.72 -7.93
CA ALA A 130 -22.47 5.08 -9.01
C ALA A 130 -21.85 3.72 -9.41
N ASP A 131 -20.52 3.63 -9.40
CA ASP A 131 -19.78 2.42 -9.70
C ASP A 131 -19.74 1.42 -8.52
N GLY A 132 -20.23 1.80 -7.33
CA GLY A 132 -20.22 0.96 -6.13
C GLY A 132 -18.83 0.69 -5.54
N THR A 133 -17.86 1.56 -5.84
CA THR A 133 -16.44 1.38 -5.48
C THR A 133 -15.96 2.25 -4.32
N LEU A 134 -16.81 3.16 -3.81
CA LEU A 134 -16.47 4.02 -2.68
C LEU A 134 -16.57 3.25 -1.35
N ASN A 135 -15.48 3.21 -0.58
CA ASN A 135 -15.41 2.45 0.66
C ASN A 135 -14.61 3.19 1.74
N PHE A 136 -15.08 3.12 2.98
CA PHE A 136 -14.24 3.39 4.14
C PHE A 136 -13.18 2.30 4.31
N ILE A 137 -12.07 2.64 4.97
CA ILE A 137 -10.95 1.73 5.24
C ILE A 137 -10.77 1.61 6.74
N ILE A 138 -10.77 0.39 7.27
CA ILE A 138 -10.42 0.11 8.67
C ILE A 138 -9.35 -0.96 8.74
N HIS A 139 -8.61 -1.01 9.84
CA HIS A 139 -7.62 -2.07 10.07
C HIS A 139 -8.13 -3.06 11.13
N GLY A 140 -8.05 -4.35 10.83
CA GLY A 140 -8.55 -5.40 11.72
C GLY A 140 -7.83 -6.73 11.57
N ILE A 141 -8.05 -7.62 12.53
CA ILE A 141 -7.44 -8.96 12.59
C ILE A 141 -8.29 -9.99 11.83
N ASP A 142 -9.61 -9.78 11.78
CA ASP A 142 -10.55 -10.62 11.06
C ASP A 142 -10.99 -9.97 9.74
N ASN A 143 -11.75 -10.69 8.92
CA ASN A 143 -12.33 -10.16 7.68
C ASN A 143 -13.83 -9.85 7.81
N SER A 144 -14.36 -9.80 9.04
CA SER A 144 -15.78 -9.55 9.26
C SER A 144 -16.14 -8.09 8.93
N ILE A 145 -17.28 -7.85 8.29
CA ILE A 145 -17.81 -6.49 8.10
C ILE A 145 -18.94 -6.31 9.12
N PRO A 146 -18.89 -5.29 10.00
CA PRO A 146 -19.97 -5.03 10.95
C PRO A 146 -21.29 -4.78 10.22
N LYS A 147 -22.41 -5.24 10.79
CA LYS A 147 -23.73 -5.18 10.15
C LYS A 147 -24.13 -3.75 9.78
N GLU A 148 -23.78 -2.78 10.63
CA GLU A 148 -24.05 -1.37 10.38
C GLU A 148 -23.44 -0.87 9.06
N TYR A 149 -22.29 -1.41 8.63
CA TYR A 149 -21.67 -1.04 7.36
C TYR A 149 -22.31 -1.72 6.14
N LEU A 150 -23.01 -2.85 6.34
CA LEU A 150 -23.82 -3.45 5.28
C LEU A 150 -25.07 -2.59 5.02
N GLU A 151 -25.76 -2.20 6.09
CA GLU A 151 -26.92 -1.29 6.04
C GLU A 151 -26.53 0.08 5.47
N PHE A 152 -25.37 0.61 5.89
CA PHE A 152 -24.84 1.87 5.37
C PHE A 152 -24.56 1.80 3.87
N LYS A 153 -24.02 0.68 3.38
CA LYS A 153 -23.79 0.47 1.95
C LYS A 153 -25.08 0.44 1.15
N GLU A 154 -26.11 -0.23 1.65
CA GLU A 154 -27.43 -0.27 1.00
C GLU A 154 -28.06 1.13 0.90
N LYS A 155 -27.91 1.95 1.93
CA LYS A 155 -28.51 3.28 1.99
C LYS A 155 -27.72 4.35 1.23
N TYR A 156 -26.40 4.35 1.35
CA TYR A 156 -25.53 5.43 0.85
C TYR A 156 -24.64 5.01 -0.31
N GLY A 157 -24.59 3.73 -0.68
CA GLY A 157 -23.67 3.21 -1.70
C GLY A 157 -22.22 3.10 -1.24
N ILE A 158 -21.93 3.37 0.04
CA ILE A 158 -20.56 3.42 0.59
C ILE A 158 -20.31 2.18 1.43
N GLY A 159 -19.33 1.38 1.03
CA GLY A 159 -18.96 0.17 1.74
C GLY A 159 -17.85 0.34 2.76
N LEU A 160 -17.35 -0.80 3.23
CA LEU A 160 -16.21 -0.91 4.13
C LEU A 160 -15.22 -1.93 3.58
N VAL A 161 -13.97 -1.52 3.49
CA VAL A 161 -12.82 -2.39 3.28
C VAL A 161 -12.07 -2.51 4.60
N LYS A 162 -11.81 -3.75 5.00
CA LYS A 162 -10.97 -4.04 6.15
C LYS A 162 -9.59 -4.46 5.65
N GLU A 163 -8.60 -3.60 5.90
CA GLU A 163 -7.19 -3.90 5.72
C GLU A 163 -6.64 -4.64 6.94
N ASN A 164 -5.54 -5.38 6.77
CA ASN A 164 -4.94 -6.14 7.86
C ASN A 164 -4.33 -5.21 8.92
N CYS A 165 -4.34 -5.62 10.18
CA CYS A 165 -3.81 -4.87 11.34
C CYS A 165 -2.27 -4.69 11.36
N VAL A 166 -1.59 -4.78 10.21
CA VAL A 166 -0.16 -4.50 10.13
C VAL A 166 0.04 -3.01 10.36
N ILE A 167 0.87 -2.66 11.36
CA ILE A 167 1.20 -1.28 11.71
C ILE A 167 2.14 -0.72 10.63
N ASP A 168 1.56 -0.35 9.47
CA ASP A 168 2.20 0.45 8.45
C ASP A 168 1.71 1.90 8.56
N PRO A 169 2.57 2.85 8.98
CA PRO A 169 2.21 4.26 9.08
C PRO A 169 1.70 4.86 7.77
N LEU A 170 2.10 4.34 6.61
CA LEU A 170 1.62 4.84 5.32
C LEU A 170 0.20 4.35 5.01
N SER A 171 -0.09 3.07 5.23
CA SER A 171 -1.45 2.53 5.18
C SER A 171 -2.39 3.26 6.14
N PHE A 172 -1.97 3.54 7.39
CA PHE A 172 -2.77 4.33 8.32
C PHE A 172 -3.02 5.76 7.84
N LYS A 173 -1.98 6.42 7.29
CA LYS A 173 -2.13 7.75 6.70
C LYS A 173 -3.13 7.72 5.54
N LYS A 174 -3.01 6.74 4.65
CA LYS A 174 -3.90 6.56 3.50
C LYS A 174 -5.34 6.31 3.90
N ALA A 175 -5.57 5.42 4.87
CA ALA A 175 -6.91 5.15 5.40
C ALA A 175 -7.51 6.41 6.04
N THR A 176 -6.71 7.15 6.80
CA THR A 176 -7.13 8.43 7.41
C THR A 176 -7.55 9.44 6.34
N GLU A 177 -6.73 9.66 5.30
CA GLU A 177 -7.02 10.60 4.23
C GLU A 177 -8.26 10.19 3.41
N ASN A 178 -8.37 8.91 3.05
CA ASN A 178 -9.54 8.37 2.34
C ASN A 178 -10.82 8.56 3.16
N ASN A 179 -10.79 8.14 4.43
CA ASN A 179 -11.96 8.20 5.27
C ASN A 179 -12.36 9.66 5.52
N GLN A 180 -11.40 10.57 5.71
CA GLN A 180 -11.67 11.99 5.90
C GLN A 180 -12.34 12.59 4.67
N MET A 181 -11.85 12.27 3.46
CA MET A 181 -12.47 12.72 2.21
C MET A 181 -13.93 12.26 2.09
N ILE A 182 -14.21 10.98 2.37
CA ILE A 182 -15.58 10.46 2.36
C ILE A 182 -16.44 11.13 3.44
N PHE A 183 -15.88 11.33 4.64
CA PHE A 183 -16.56 11.96 5.77
C PHE A 183 -16.96 13.40 5.44
N ASP A 184 -16.06 14.18 4.83
CA ASP A 184 -16.30 15.57 4.43
C ASP A 184 -17.37 15.64 3.33
N PHE A 185 -17.30 14.74 2.34
CA PHE A 185 -18.32 14.62 1.31
C PHE A 185 -19.71 14.31 1.89
N LEU A 186 -19.80 13.33 2.80
CA LEU A 186 -21.06 12.96 3.44
C LEU A 186 -21.62 14.11 4.29
N ASN A 187 -20.77 14.83 5.01
CA ASN A 187 -21.19 16.01 5.77
C ASN A 187 -21.71 17.13 4.87
N LYS A 188 -21.06 17.34 3.72
CA LYS A 188 -21.50 18.32 2.73
C LYS A 188 -22.85 17.94 2.10
N LYS A 189 -23.05 16.65 1.79
CA LYS A 189 -24.22 16.16 1.06
C LYS A 189 -25.44 15.90 1.95
N TYR A 190 -25.23 15.33 3.13
CA TYR A 190 -26.31 14.83 3.99
C TYR A 190 -26.34 15.48 5.39
N GLY A 191 -25.44 16.44 5.68
CA GLY A 191 -25.28 16.99 7.03
C GLY A 191 -24.60 15.99 7.97
N ILE A 192 -24.79 16.13 9.28
CA ILE A 192 -24.08 15.31 10.28
C ILE A 192 -24.89 14.10 10.79
N GLU A 193 -26.16 13.97 10.40
CA GLU A 193 -27.08 12.96 10.96
C GLU A 193 -26.64 11.52 10.67
N TRP A 194 -26.08 11.29 9.47
CA TRP A 194 -25.58 9.98 9.03
C TRP A 194 -24.52 9.39 9.96
N GLN A 195 -23.78 10.24 10.70
CA GLN A 195 -22.71 9.80 11.60
C GLN A 195 -23.26 8.92 12.74
N THR A 196 -24.53 9.10 13.12
CA THR A 196 -25.18 8.30 14.16
C THR A 196 -25.52 6.88 13.70
N GLU A 197 -25.52 6.64 12.39
CA GLU A 197 -25.85 5.35 11.78
C GLU A 197 -24.66 4.39 11.81
N LEU A 198 -23.43 4.91 11.93
CA LEU A 198 -22.21 4.14 12.14
C LEU A 198 -21.84 4.13 13.62
N LYS A 199 -22.15 3.02 14.31
CA LYS A 199 -21.76 2.83 15.73
C LYS A 199 -20.24 2.84 15.91
N THR A 200 -19.51 2.32 14.93
CA THR A 200 -18.05 2.33 14.89
C THR A 200 -17.59 3.41 13.92
N LYS A 201 -16.96 4.47 14.42
CA LYS A 201 -16.40 5.52 13.56
C LYS A 201 -15.35 4.93 12.60
N PRO A 202 -15.31 5.38 11.33
CA PRO A 202 -14.23 5.04 10.43
C PRO A 202 -12.88 5.46 11.00
N PHE A 203 -11.82 4.70 10.67
CA PHE A 203 -10.48 4.95 11.18
C PHE A 203 -10.00 6.36 10.82
N GLY A 204 -9.36 7.05 11.77
CA GLY A 204 -8.75 8.37 11.52
C GLY A 204 -9.72 9.56 11.56
N ILE A 205 -11.02 9.34 11.73
CA ILE A 205 -12.03 10.39 11.89
C ILE A 205 -12.09 10.84 13.35
N LYS A 206 -11.95 12.15 13.59
CA LYS A 206 -12.07 12.75 14.93
C LYS A 206 -13.53 12.99 15.30
#